data_AF-A0A928H7L4-F1
#
_entry.id   AF-A0A928H7L4-F1
#
_cell.length_a   1.000
_cell.length_b   1.000
_cell.length_c   1.000
_cell.angle_alpha   90.00
_cell.angle_beta   90.00
_cell.angle_gamma   90.00
#
_symmetry.space_group_name_H-M   'P 1'
#
loop_
_entity.id
_entity.type
_entity.pdbx_description
1 polymer ?
#
loop_
_entity_poly.entity_id
_entity_poly.type
_entity_poly.pdbx_seq_one_letter_code
_entity_poly.pdbx_strand_id
1 'polypeptide(L)'
;MKKTGELDIRGTLVRVVKINGEDYVSLTDMAKLKSEDAQQTISNWMRNRMTLEYLGLWEELYNPDFKPLGFEGFRKEVGLNHFTM
;
A
#
# COMPACT_ATOMS: atom_id res chain seq x y z
N MET A 1 -24.46 1.14 -3.34
CA MET A 1 -23.82 0.46 -4.49
C MET A 1 -22.37 0.90 -4.57
N LYS A 2 -21.40 -0.02 -4.57
CA LYS A 2 -20.01 0.30 -4.92
C LYS A 2 -20.00 0.70 -6.40
N LYS A 3 -19.63 1.95 -6.71
CA LYS A 3 -19.41 2.38 -8.09
C LYS A 3 -17.93 2.12 -8.40
N THR A 4 -17.66 1.31 -9.40
CA THR A 4 -16.32 0.95 -9.84
C THR A 4 -15.97 1.78 -11.07
N GLY A 5 -14.81 2.42 -11.06
CA GLY A 5 -14.23 3.14 -12.20
C GLY A 5 -12.82 2.61 -12.49
N GLU A 6 -12.21 3.14 -13.55
CA GLU A 6 -10.85 2.78 -13.96
C GLU A 6 -10.08 4.06 -14.30
N LEU A 7 -8.79 4.07 -13.97
CA LEU A 7 -7.84 5.09 -14.35
C LEU A 7 -6.84 4.49 -15.34
N ASP A 8 -6.68 5.11 -16.50
CA ASP A 8 -5.59 4.76 -17.41
C ASP A 8 -4.31 5.44 -16.94
N ILE A 9 -3.35 4.63 -16.49
CA ILE A 9 -2.01 5.07 -16.12
C ILE A 9 -1.03 4.45 -17.11
N ARG A 10 -0.57 5.26 -18.07
CA ARG A 10 0.45 4.87 -19.06
C ARG A 10 0.07 3.59 -19.84
N GLY A 11 -1.21 3.42 -20.18
CA GLY A 11 -1.73 2.26 -20.90
C GLY A 11 -2.10 1.07 -20.00
N THR A 12 -2.02 1.23 -18.67
CA THR A 12 -2.48 0.22 -17.71
C THR A 12 -3.70 0.73 -16.99
N LEU A 13 -4.79 -0.04 -17.04
CA LEU A 13 -6.03 0.26 -16.34
C LEU A 13 -5.90 -0.12 -14.87
N VAL A 14 -6.03 0.88 -14.00
CA VAL A 14 -6.00 0.73 -12.54
C VAL A 14 -7.42 0.93 -12.01
N ARG A 15 -7.95 -0.08 -11.33
CA ARG A 15 -9.32 -0.02 -10.78
C ARG A 15 -9.40 0.97 -9.62
N VAL A 16 -10.50 1.71 -9.59
CA VAL A 16 -10.88 2.61 -8.49
C VAL A 16 -12.26 2.21 -7.99
N VAL A 17 -12.42 2.13 -6.68
CA VAL A 17 -13.72 1.82 -6.05
C VAL A 17 -14.10 2.93 -5.08
N LYS A 18 -15.35 3.39 -5.16
CA LYS A 18 -15.88 4.34 -4.20
C LYS A 18 -16.47 3.62 -2.99
N ILE A 19 -15.96 3.90 -1.80
CA ILE A 19 -16.43 3.36 -0.52
C ILE A 19 -16.67 4.54 0.42
N ASN A 20 -17.89 4.65 0.96
CA ASN A 20 -18.28 5.72 1.89
C ASN A 20 -17.96 7.15 1.41
N GLY A 21 -18.01 7.38 0.09
CA GLY A 21 -17.73 8.69 -0.53
C GLY A 21 -16.28 8.89 -0.94
N GLU A 22 -15.35 8.10 -0.40
CA GLU A 22 -13.93 8.14 -0.71
C GLU A 22 -13.56 7.20 -1.85
N ASP A 23 -12.55 7.59 -2.61
CA ASP A 23 -12.04 6.84 -3.76
C ASP A 23 -10.82 6.00 -3.34
N TYR A 24 -10.90 4.69 -3.53
CA TYR A 24 -9.84 3.75 -3.22
C TYR A 24 -9.24 3.20 -4.51
N VAL A 25 -7.91 3.29 -4.63
CA VAL A 25 -7.17 2.81 -5.80
C VAL A 25 -6.65 1.39 -5.56
N SER A 26 -6.75 0.54 -6.57
CA SER A 26 -6.26 -0.83 -6.53
C SER A 26 -4.73 -0.91 -6.50
N LEU A 27 -4.17 -1.21 -5.32
CA LEU A 27 -2.72 -1.37 -5.13
C LEU A 27 -2.13 -2.48 -6.01
N THR A 28 -2.87 -3.58 -6.21
CA THR A 28 -2.42 -4.69 -7.06
C THR A 28 -2.31 -4.28 -8.52
N ASP A 29 -3.25 -3.48 -9.03
CA ASP A 29 -3.16 -3.02 -10.42
C ASP A 29 -2.04 -1.98 -10.58
N MET A 30 -1.83 -1.12 -9.56
CA MET A 30 -0.66 -0.25 -9.54
C MET A 30 0.66 -1.03 -9.52
N ALA A 31 0.75 -2.13 -8.79
CA ALA A 31 1.96 -2.96 -8.74
C ALA A 31 2.28 -3.60 -10.09
N LYS A 32 1.25 -3.93 -10.89
CA LYS A 32 1.41 -4.47 -12.25
C LYS A 32 2.11 -3.51 -13.21
N LEU A 33 2.09 -2.20 -12.94
CA LEU A 33 2.88 -1.21 -13.70
C LEU A 33 4.38 -1.44 -13.58
N LYS A 34 4.84 -2.09 -12.50
CA LYS A 34 6.25 -2.32 -12.23
C LYS A 34 6.72 -3.69 -12.70
N SER A 35 5.91 -4.73 -12.49
CA SER A 35 6.12 -6.09 -12.97
C SER A 35 4.82 -6.89 -13.01
N GLU A 36 4.74 -7.93 -13.86
CA GLU A 36 3.58 -8.82 -13.89
C GLU A 36 3.32 -9.52 -12.54
N ASP A 37 4.39 -9.81 -11.78
CA ASP A 37 4.29 -10.29 -10.40
C ASP A 37 4.03 -9.12 -9.43
N ALA A 38 2.74 -8.80 -9.28
CA ALA A 38 2.28 -7.76 -8.37
C ALA A 38 2.57 -8.08 -6.90
N GLN A 39 2.55 -9.37 -6.51
CA GLN A 39 2.78 -9.80 -5.14
C GLN A 39 4.23 -9.53 -4.74
N GLN A 40 5.18 -9.92 -5.59
CA GLN A 40 6.60 -9.65 -5.36
C GLN A 40 6.88 -8.15 -5.32
N THR A 41 6.27 -7.36 -6.21
CA THR A 41 6.41 -5.90 -6.19
C THR A 41 5.92 -5.28 -4.89
N ILE A 42 4.73 -5.68 -4.40
CA ILE A 42 4.19 -5.17 -3.13
C ILE A 42 5.07 -5.61 -1.95
N SER A 43 5.51 -6.87 -1.90
CA SER A 43 6.43 -7.34 -0.86
C SER A 43 7.72 -6.52 -0.84
N ASN A 44 8.28 -6.20 -2.01
CA ASN A 44 9.49 -5.38 -2.11
C ASN A 44 9.28 -3.94 -1.60
N TRP A 45 8.13 -3.32 -1.90
CA TRP A 45 7.78 -2.01 -1.36
C TRP A 45 7.67 -2.04 0.16
N MET A 46 7.00 -3.04 0.71
CA MET A 46 6.77 -3.13 2.15
C MET A 46 8.03 -3.53 2.94
N ARG A 47 9.02 -4.19 2.31
CA ARG A 47 10.35 -4.42 2.92
C ARG A 47 11.21 -3.16 2.98
N ASN A 48 10.85 -2.12 2.23
CA ASN A 48 11.60 -0.87 2.24
C ASN A 48 11.26 -0.07 3.51
N ARG A 49 12.28 0.18 4.34
CA ARG A 49 12.11 0.95 5.57
C ARG A 49 11.52 2.34 5.34
N MET A 50 11.94 3.04 4.29
CA MET A 50 11.39 4.38 4.00
C MET A 50 9.91 4.32 3.63
N THR A 51 9.49 3.27 2.90
CA THR A 51 8.07 3.06 2.57
C THR A 51 7.25 2.79 3.83
N LEU A 52 7.69 1.88 4.70
CA LEU A 52 6.97 1.59 5.94
C LEU A 52 6.92 2.81 6.87
N GLU A 53 8.03 3.53 7.04
CA GLU A 53 8.08 4.76 7.85
C GLU A 53 7.11 5.83 7.33
N TYR A 54 7.04 6.02 6.00
CA TYR A 54 6.09 6.94 5.39
C TYR A 54 4.64 6.52 5.64
N LEU A 55 4.30 5.24 5.44
CA LEU A 55 2.97 4.71 5.71
C LEU A 55 2.60 4.86 7.19
N GLY A 56 3.53 4.59 8.11
CA GLY A 56 3.31 4.77 9.54
C GLY A 56 2.99 6.22 9.92
N LEU A 57 3.74 7.18 9.37
CA LEU A 57 3.46 8.60 9.58
C LEU A 57 2.11 9.01 8.98
N TRP A 58 1.80 8.53 7.78
CA TRP A 58 0.52 8.81 7.13
C TRP A 58 -0.65 8.28 7.97
N GLU A 59 -0.56 7.05 8.46
CA GLU A 59 -1.57 6.46 9.34
C GLU A 59 -1.71 7.24 10.65
N GLU A 60 -0.60 7.68 11.26
CA GLU A 60 -0.64 8.50 12.47
C GLU A 60 -1.36 9.85 12.26
N LEU A 61 -1.23 10.44 11.06
CA LEU A 61 -1.87 11.72 10.73
C LEU A 61 -3.34 11.58 10.32
N TYR A 62 -3.71 10.50 9.64
CA TYR A 62 -5.00 10.38 8.94
C TYR A 62 -5.89 9.24 9.39
N ASN A 63 -5.40 8.31 10.22
CA ASN A 63 -6.17 7.20 10.77
C ASN A 63 -6.32 7.32 12.30
N PRO A 64 -7.46 7.86 12.81
CA PRO A 64 -7.70 7.98 14.25
C PRO A 64 -7.65 6.65 15.02
N ASP A 65 -7.90 5.53 14.34
CA ASP A 65 -7.90 4.18 14.91
C ASP A 65 -6.53 3.49 14.80
N PHE A 66 -5.48 4.22 14.39
CA PHE A 66 -4.13 3.68 14.24
C PHE A 66 -3.59 3.13 15.57
N LYS A 67 -2.79 2.05 15.48
CA LYS A 67 -2.22 1.34 16.64
C LYS A 67 -0.70 1.42 16.64
N PRO A 68 -0.09 2.48 17.19
CA PRO A 68 1.35 2.71 17.13
C PRO A 68 2.17 1.56 17.74
N LEU A 69 1.71 0.99 18.85
CA LEU A 69 2.40 -0.12 19.52
C LEU A 69 2.47 -1.38 18.66
N GLY A 70 1.39 -1.70 17.93
CA GLY A 70 1.39 -2.83 17.00
C GLY A 70 2.30 -2.56 15.79
N PHE A 71 2.35 -1.30 15.33
CA PHE A 71 3.19 -0.88 14.23
C PHE A 71 4.69 -0.87 14.59
N GLU A 72 5.04 -0.60 15.84
CA GLU A 72 6.43 -0.51 16.30
C GLU A 72 7.23 -1.81 16.06
N GLY A 73 6.57 -2.97 16.14
CA GLY A 73 7.19 -4.25 15.80
C GLY A 73 7.68 -4.30 14.34
N PHE A 74 6.80 -3.96 13.39
CA PHE A 74 7.15 -3.87 11.97
C PHE A 74 8.26 -2.85 11.72
N ARG A 75 8.21 -1.70 12.41
CA ARG A 75 9.20 -0.64 12.30
C ARG A 75 10.60 -1.06 12.75
N LYS A 76 10.70 -1.96 13.74
CA LYS A 76 11.98 -2.50 14.24
C LYS A 76 12.59 -3.54 13.30
N GLU A 77 11.76 -4.32 12.62
CA GLU A 77 12.22 -5.43 11.78
C GLU A 77 12.46 -5.01 10.32
N VAL A 78 11.76 -4.00 9.81
CA VAL A 78 11.88 -3.59 8.40
C VAL A 78 13.31 -3.19 8.01
N GLY A 79 13.74 -3.65 6.84
CA GLY A 79 15.06 -3.39 6.29
C GLY A 79 16.16 -4.31 6.83
N LEU A 80 15.85 -5.21 7.78
CA LEU A 80 16.74 -6.32 8.12
C LEU A 80 16.73 -7.35 6.99
N ASN A 81 17.89 -7.93 6.68
CA ASN A 81 18.01 -8.90 5.57
C ASN A 81 17.13 -10.15 5.73
N HIS A 82 16.76 -10.49 6.98
CA HIS A 82 15.88 -11.62 7.27
C HIS A 82 14.40 -11.24 7.37
N PHE A 83 14.07 -9.95 7.28
CA PHE A 83 12.69 -9.50 7.34
C PHE A 83 11.96 -9.94 6.07
N THR A 84 10.92 -10.75 6.26
CA THR A 84 10.11 -11.29 5.17
C THR A 84 8.63 -10.99 5.39
N MET A 85 7.95 -10.76 4.27
CA MET A 85 6.50 -10.65 4.16
C MET A 85 5.96 -11.76 3.29
#